data_AF-R6RYA9-F1
#
_entry.id   AF-R6RYA9-F1
#
_cell.length_a   1.000
_cell.length_b   1.000
_cell.length_c   1.000
_cell.angle_alpha   90.00
_cell.angle_beta   90.00
_cell.angle_gamma   90.00
#
_symmetry.space_group_name_H-M   'P 1'
#
loop_
_entity.id
_entity.type
_entity.pdbx_description
1 polymer ?
#
loop_
_entity_poly.entity_id
_entity_poly.type
_entity_poly.pdbx_seq_one_letter_code
_entity_poly.pdbx_strand_id
1 'polypeptide(L)'
;MSRIEQIIGELEDYISSCRPVPFSSAKIAVDKEDIDELIRELRLKTPDEIKKYQKLISNKEAILADAKEQADRMIREAQIHTEELINEHEIMQRAYEQANALIDDASKKAQQIVDQATTDANNIRLGAIQYTDEMLANLQMLIEHSLESNKSKYESLIGALEKDLNIVVSNRKELRPEPEKVAAQEELAAGVKAVMDDDDADDTDDEV
;
A
#
# COMPACT_ATOMS: atom_id res chain seq x y z
N MET A 1 -80.19 -7.08 32.09
CA MET A 1 -81.20 -6.11 32.51
C MET A 1 -80.73 -5.48 33.80
N SER A 2 -80.75 -4.16 33.87
CA SER A 2 -80.43 -3.38 35.07
C SER A 2 -81.46 -3.66 36.17
N ARG A 3 -81.09 -3.53 37.44
CA ARG A 3 -82.03 -3.75 38.55
C ARG A 3 -83.10 -2.65 38.59
N ILE A 4 -82.77 -1.45 38.10
CA ILE A 4 -83.74 -0.39 37.77
C ILE A 4 -84.74 -0.85 36.71
N GLU A 5 -84.30 -1.51 35.63
CA GLU A 5 -85.20 -1.98 34.56
C GLU A 5 -86.19 -3.03 35.09
N GLN A 6 -85.76 -3.88 36.04
CA GLN A 6 -86.64 -4.86 36.68
C GLN A 6 -87.72 -4.18 37.54
N ILE A 7 -87.36 -3.20 38.36
CA ILE A 7 -88.33 -2.49 39.23
C ILE A 7 -89.28 -1.61 38.41
N ILE A 8 -88.81 -1.02 37.31
CA ILE A 8 -89.67 -0.29 36.37
C ILE A 8 -90.67 -1.26 35.71
N GLY A 9 -90.21 -2.44 35.27
CA GLY A 9 -91.10 -3.47 34.74
C GLY A 9 -92.14 -3.96 35.75
N GLU A 10 -91.73 -4.18 37.01
CA GLU A 10 -92.64 -4.54 38.10
C GLU A 10 -93.67 -3.43 38.38
N LEU A 11 -93.28 -2.15 38.28
CA LEU A 11 -94.18 -1.00 38.37
C LEU A 11 -95.16 -0.94 37.19
N GLU A 12 -94.69 -1.17 35.97
CA GLU A 12 -95.52 -1.20 34.76
C GLU A 12 -96.54 -2.35 34.81
N ASP A 13 -96.13 -3.53 35.27
CA ASP A 13 -96.99 -4.69 35.47
C ASP A 13 -98.02 -4.44 36.59
N TYR A 14 -97.59 -3.85 37.71
CA TYR A 14 -98.47 -3.51 38.83
C TYR A 14 -99.55 -2.49 38.41
N ILE A 15 -99.16 -1.42 37.71
CA ILE A 15 -100.08 -0.41 37.16
C ILE A 15 -101.06 -1.04 36.16
N SER A 16 -100.60 -1.98 35.33
CA SER A 16 -101.44 -2.69 34.36
C SER A 16 -102.44 -3.65 35.01
N SER A 17 -102.14 -4.15 36.21
CA SER A 17 -103.01 -5.06 36.98
C SER A 17 -104.05 -4.35 37.87
N CYS A 18 -103.96 -3.03 38.03
CA CYS A 18 -104.86 -2.24 38.86
C CYS A 18 -106.30 -2.16 38.30
N ARG A 19 -107.31 -2.13 39.19
CA ARG A 19 -108.72 -2.06 38.76
C ARG A 19 -109.08 -0.67 38.23
N PRO A 20 -109.76 -0.56 37.07
CA PRO A 20 -110.26 0.71 36.57
C PRO A 20 -111.41 1.23 37.46
N VAL A 21 -111.47 2.55 37.64
CA VAL A 21 -112.53 3.20 38.43
C VAL A 21 -113.83 3.22 37.63
N PRO A 22 -114.98 2.84 38.23
CA PRO A 22 -116.26 2.86 37.52
C PRO A 22 -116.59 4.27 36.99
N PHE A 23 -117.05 4.34 35.73
CA PHE A 23 -117.32 5.55 34.95
C PHE A 23 -116.10 6.39 34.53
N SER A 24 -114.86 5.87 34.61
CA SER A 24 -113.67 6.55 34.09
C SER A 24 -112.71 5.58 33.40
N SER A 25 -112.52 5.74 32.09
CA SER A 25 -111.61 4.90 31.28
C SER A 25 -110.13 5.27 31.42
N ALA A 26 -109.82 6.42 32.02
CA ALA A 26 -108.46 6.93 32.19
C ALA A 26 -107.97 6.90 33.66
N LYS A 27 -108.77 6.37 34.60
CA LYS A 27 -108.44 6.33 36.02
C LYS A 27 -108.39 4.90 36.52
N ILE A 28 -107.27 4.56 37.13
CA ILE A 28 -107.03 3.30 37.82
C ILE A 28 -107.03 3.55 39.33
N ALA A 29 -107.66 2.64 40.08
CA ALA A 29 -107.58 2.61 41.53
C ALA A 29 -106.32 1.83 41.91
N VAL A 30 -105.42 2.49 42.64
CA VAL A 30 -104.12 1.95 43.03
C VAL A 30 -104.05 1.92 44.55
N ASP A 31 -103.53 0.84 45.12
CA ASP A 31 -103.19 0.83 46.54
C ASP A 31 -102.02 1.77 46.78
N LYS A 32 -102.26 2.75 47.66
CA LYS A 32 -101.29 3.80 47.97
C LYS A 32 -100.05 3.24 48.66
N GLU A 33 -100.20 2.24 49.53
CA GLU A 33 -99.08 1.67 50.29
C GLU A 33 -98.15 0.88 49.37
N ASP A 34 -98.70 0.02 48.52
CA ASP A 34 -97.92 -0.81 47.59
C ASP A 34 -97.17 0.04 46.54
N ILE A 35 -97.79 1.08 45.98
CA ILE A 35 -97.11 1.93 44.99
C ILE A 35 -96.07 2.85 45.62
N ASP A 36 -96.30 3.35 46.84
CA ASP A 36 -95.30 4.13 47.57
C ASP A 36 -94.09 3.26 47.95
N GLU A 37 -94.28 1.97 48.24
CA GLU A 37 -93.19 1.03 48.52
C GLU A 37 -92.33 0.76 47.27
N LEU A 38 -92.94 0.47 46.12
CA LEU A 38 -92.25 0.29 44.84
C LEU A 38 -91.48 1.56 44.41
N ILE A 39 -92.11 2.74 44.53
CA ILE A 39 -91.45 4.02 44.23
C ILE A 39 -90.31 4.30 45.20
N ARG A 40 -90.46 3.97 46.49
CA ARG A 40 -89.37 4.11 47.47
C ARG A 40 -88.19 3.21 47.12
N GLU A 41 -88.45 1.95 46.78
CA GLU A 41 -87.41 1.01 46.41
C GLU A 41 -86.65 1.46 45.14
N LEU A 42 -87.39 1.90 44.12
CA LEU A 42 -86.81 2.49 42.91
C LEU A 42 -85.95 3.70 43.26
N ARG A 43 -86.46 4.62 44.08
CA ARG A 43 -85.75 5.85 44.48
C ARG A 43 -84.51 5.58 45.32
N LEU A 44 -84.50 4.49 46.09
CA LEU A 44 -83.38 4.11 46.95
C LEU A 44 -82.26 3.41 46.15
N LYS A 45 -82.60 2.59 45.14
CA LYS A 45 -81.62 1.86 44.32
C LYS A 45 -81.12 2.64 43.10
N THR A 46 -81.91 3.57 42.57
CA THR A 46 -81.55 4.37 41.38
C THR A 46 -80.21 5.12 41.52
N PRO A 47 -79.93 5.83 42.64
CA PRO A 47 -78.68 6.57 42.81
C PRO A 47 -77.44 5.68 42.76
N ASP A 48 -77.52 4.47 43.32
CA ASP A 48 -76.39 3.53 43.38
C ASP A 48 -76.07 2.92 42.02
N GLU A 49 -77.10 2.63 41.22
CA GLU A 49 -76.91 2.12 39.87
C GLU A 49 -76.34 3.21 38.94
N ILE A 50 -76.84 4.45 39.04
CA ILE A 50 -76.27 5.59 38.31
C ILE A 50 -74.80 5.81 38.68
N LYS A 51 -74.44 5.75 39.98
CA LYS A 51 -73.04 5.84 40.43
C LYS A 51 -72.17 4.71 39.86
N LYS A 52 -72.69 3.48 39.80
CA LYS A 52 -71.97 2.35 39.17
C LYS A 52 -71.70 2.61 37.69
N TYR A 53 -72.68 3.09 36.93
CA TYR A 53 -72.51 3.42 35.52
C TYR A 53 -71.52 4.58 35.31
N GLN A 54 -71.63 5.65 36.10
CA GLN A 54 -70.68 6.77 36.06
C GLN A 54 -69.25 6.30 36.33
N LYS A 55 -69.05 5.43 37.33
CA LYS A 55 -67.74 4.84 37.62
C LYS A 55 -67.23 3.98 36.47
N LEU A 56 -68.11 3.21 35.81
CA LEU A 56 -67.74 2.37 34.68
C LEU A 56 -67.35 3.21 33.45
N ILE A 57 -68.07 4.31 33.18
CA ILE A 57 -67.72 5.27 32.12
C ILE A 57 -66.38 5.93 32.42
N SER A 58 -66.18 6.44 33.65
CA SER A 58 -64.92 7.06 34.06
C SER A 58 -63.74 6.07 33.95
N ASN A 59 -63.92 4.82 34.37
CA ASN A 59 -62.90 3.79 34.21
C ASN A 59 -62.60 3.49 32.73
N LYS A 60 -63.63 3.42 31.89
CA LYS A 60 -63.45 3.23 30.44
C LYS A 60 -62.67 4.38 29.81
N GLU A 61 -62.99 5.62 30.16
CA GLU A 61 -62.27 6.80 29.69
C GLU A 61 -60.82 6.81 30.16
N ALA A 62 -60.57 6.45 31.43
CA ALA A 62 -59.23 6.31 31.97
C ALA A 62 -58.41 5.24 31.22
N ILE A 63 -59.00 4.07 30.96
CA ILE A 63 -58.35 2.99 30.19
C ILE A 63 -58.06 3.46 28.75
N LEU A 64 -59.00 4.15 28.10
CA LEU A 64 -58.80 4.66 26.74
C LEU A 64 -57.71 5.74 26.69
N ALA A 65 -57.64 6.60 27.70
CA ALA A 65 -56.60 7.61 27.80
C ALA A 65 -55.22 6.98 27.99
N ASP A 66 -55.08 6.03 28.92
CA ASP A 66 -53.83 5.31 29.17
C ASP A 66 -53.38 4.50 27.94
N ALA A 67 -54.31 3.80 27.27
CA ALA A 67 -54.01 3.08 26.05
C ALA A 67 -53.53 3.99 24.91
N LYS A 68 -54.12 5.18 24.76
CA LYS A 68 -53.66 6.19 23.79
C LYS A 68 -52.29 6.72 24.15
N GLU A 69 -52.05 7.05 25.42
CA GLU A 69 -50.75 7.54 25.87
C GLU A 69 -49.66 6.48 25.65
N GLN A 70 -49.96 5.22 25.93
CA GLN A 70 -49.03 4.11 25.71
C GLN A 70 -48.76 3.86 24.22
N ALA A 71 -49.77 3.95 23.36
CA ALA A 71 -49.59 3.88 21.92
C ALA A 71 -48.70 5.03 21.41
N ASP A 72 -48.95 6.26 21.88
CA ASP A 72 -48.14 7.43 21.52
C ASP A 72 -46.70 7.31 22.02
N ARG A 73 -46.48 6.77 23.22
CA ARG A 73 -45.14 6.46 23.74
C ARG A 73 -44.43 5.44 22.85
N MET A 74 -45.10 4.34 22.50
CA MET A 74 -44.53 3.29 21.66
C MET A 74 -44.16 3.81 20.26
N ILE A 75 -45.00 4.65 19.66
CA ILE A 75 -44.69 5.26 18.35
C ILE A 75 -43.48 6.17 18.45
N ARG A 76 -43.37 7.00 19.50
CA ARG A 76 -42.21 7.86 19.72
C ARG A 76 -40.92 7.06 19.91
N GLU A 77 -40.96 6.00 20.74
CA GLU A 77 -39.80 5.12 20.94
C GLU A 77 -39.38 4.44 19.64
N ALA A 78 -40.33 3.94 18.85
CA ALA A 78 -40.04 3.33 17.55
C ALA A 78 -39.43 4.34 16.56
N GLN A 79 -39.90 5.59 16.55
CA GLN A 79 -39.34 6.66 15.72
C GLN A 79 -37.90 6.98 16.11
N ILE A 80 -37.63 7.18 17.41
CA ILE A 80 -36.28 7.44 17.92
C ILE A 80 -35.35 6.29 17.52
N HIS A 81 -35.76 5.04 17.73
CA HIS A 81 -34.92 3.90 17.42
C HIS A 81 -34.66 3.75 15.92
N THR A 82 -35.64 4.10 15.08
CA THR A 82 -35.47 4.11 13.63
C THR A 82 -34.48 5.19 13.18
N GLU A 83 -34.57 6.39 13.77
CA GLU A 83 -33.62 7.48 13.51
C GLU A 83 -32.19 7.12 13.93
N GLU A 84 -32.02 6.47 15.08
CA GLU A 84 -30.73 5.95 15.55
C GLU A 84 -30.14 4.93 14.56
N LEU A 85 -30.94 3.95 14.11
CA LEU A 85 -30.50 2.94 13.15
C LEU A 85 -30.12 3.53 11.79
N ILE A 86 -30.88 4.52 11.30
CA ILE A 86 -30.55 5.21 10.05
C ILE A 86 -29.23 5.96 10.18
N ASN A 87 -29.02 6.66 11.30
CA ASN A 87 -27.80 7.40 11.57
C ASN A 87 -26.59 6.46 11.66
N GLU A 88 -26.71 5.35 12.40
CA GLU A 88 -25.65 4.33 12.48
C GLU A 88 -25.33 3.75 11.11
N HIS A 89 -26.34 3.45 10.29
CA HIS A 89 -26.13 2.94 8.94
C HIS A 89 -25.42 3.96 8.03
N GLU A 90 -25.80 5.24 8.12
CA GLU A 90 -25.15 6.31 7.35
C GLU A 90 -23.70 6.52 7.77
N ILE A 91 -23.42 6.51 9.08
CA ILE A 91 -22.05 6.57 9.61
C ILE A 91 -21.24 5.39 9.09
N MET A 92 -21.80 4.19 9.14
CA MET A 92 -21.14 2.98 8.66
C MET A 92 -20.86 3.06 7.15
N GLN A 93 -21.82 3.50 6.34
CA GLN A 93 -21.65 3.66 4.90
C GLN A 93 -20.53 4.67 4.59
N ARG A 94 -20.53 5.83 5.25
CA ARG A 94 -19.46 6.83 5.11
C ARG A 94 -18.10 6.28 5.55
N ALA A 95 -18.05 5.48 6.62
CA ALA A 95 -16.82 4.84 7.06
C ALA A 95 -16.28 3.84 6.02
N TYR A 96 -17.15 3.04 5.38
CA TYR A 96 -16.76 2.15 4.29
C TYR A 96 -16.25 2.91 3.06
N GLU A 97 -16.92 3.99 2.66
CA GLU A 97 -16.48 4.84 1.56
C GLU A 97 -15.10 5.45 1.83
N GLN A 98 -14.88 5.97 3.04
CA GLN A 98 -13.58 6.51 3.46
C GLN A 98 -12.50 5.43 3.51
N ALA A 99 -12.81 4.24 4.03
CA ALA A 99 -11.88 3.13 4.08
C ALA A 99 -11.47 2.67 2.66
N ASN A 100 -12.43 2.55 1.74
CA ASN A 100 -12.15 2.19 0.36
C ASN A 100 -11.31 3.26 -0.36
N ALA A 101 -11.62 4.55 -0.14
CA ALA A 101 -10.84 5.65 -0.68
C ALA A 101 -9.39 5.63 -0.14
N LEU A 102 -9.21 5.34 1.14
CA LEU A 102 -7.88 5.22 1.75
C LEU A 102 -7.09 4.04 1.17
N ILE A 103 -7.74 2.89 0.94
CA ILE A 103 -7.10 1.72 0.33
C ILE A 103 -6.68 2.02 -1.11
N ASP A 104 -7.52 2.70 -1.88
CA ASP A 104 -7.19 3.10 -3.27
C ASP A 104 -6.02 4.10 -3.31
N ASP A 105 -6.03 5.12 -2.46
CA ASP A 105 -4.93 6.09 -2.35
C ASP A 105 -3.63 5.42 -1.92
N ALA A 106 -3.69 4.56 -0.89
CA ALA A 106 -2.52 3.80 -0.43
C ALA A 106 -1.97 2.88 -1.53
N SER A 107 -2.85 2.23 -2.30
CA SER A 107 -2.44 1.35 -3.41
C SER A 107 -1.78 2.14 -4.54
N LYS A 108 -2.34 3.30 -4.91
CA LYS A 108 -1.74 4.20 -5.90
C LYS A 108 -0.37 4.69 -5.46
N LYS A 109 -0.25 5.11 -4.20
CA LYS A 109 1.01 5.59 -3.63
C LYS A 109 2.06 4.48 -3.57
N ALA A 110 1.66 3.26 -3.20
CA ALA A 110 2.55 2.10 -3.23
C ALA A 110 3.06 1.82 -4.65
N GLN A 111 2.18 1.84 -5.65
CA GLN A 111 2.56 1.65 -7.05
C GLN A 111 3.55 2.73 -7.52
N GLN A 112 3.29 3.99 -7.20
CA GLN A 112 4.19 5.10 -7.52
C GLN A 112 5.59 4.92 -6.90
N ILE A 113 5.67 4.46 -5.64
CA ILE A 113 6.94 4.19 -4.98
C ILE A 113 7.71 3.08 -5.72
N VAL A 114 7.03 2.01 -6.12
CA VAL A 114 7.65 0.89 -6.85
C VAL A 114 8.14 1.35 -8.23
N ASP A 115 7.33 2.12 -8.96
CA ASP A 115 7.69 2.64 -10.28
C ASP A 115 8.89 3.60 -10.19
N GLN A 116 8.89 4.49 -9.20
CA GLN A 116 10.00 5.40 -8.95
C GLN A 116 11.27 4.63 -8.57
N ALA A 117 11.18 3.69 -7.63
CA ALA A 117 12.32 2.88 -7.21
C ALA A 117 12.90 2.06 -8.37
N THR A 118 12.04 1.53 -9.25
CA THR A 118 12.46 0.79 -10.46
C THR A 118 13.17 1.72 -11.44
N THR A 119 12.66 2.94 -11.64
CA THR A 119 13.29 3.94 -12.49
C THR A 119 14.66 4.36 -11.95
N ASP A 120 14.75 4.64 -10.65
CA ASP A 120 16.00 5.02 -10.00
C ASP A 120 17.04 3.89 -10.05
N ALA A 121 16.63 2.65 -9.78
CA ALA A 121 17.51 1.49 -9.90
C ALA A 121 18.06 1.32 -11.32
N ASN A 122 17.22 1.52 -12.34
CA ASN A 122 17.66 1.46 -13.74
C ASN A 122 18.64 2.59 -14.07
N ASN A 123 18.38 3.81 -13.59
CA ASN A 123 19.27 4.95 -13.80
C ASN A 123 20.64 4.73 -13.15
N ILE A 124 20.67 4.24 -11.90
CA ILE A 124 21.92 3.88 -11.21
C ILE A 124 22.67 2.80 -11.98
N ARG A 125 21.96 1.76 -12.44
CA ARG A 125 22.58 0.66 -13.21
C ARG A 125 23.19 1.16 -14.50
N LEU A 126 22.47 1.98 -15.27
CA LEU A 126 22.98 2.56 -16.52
C LEU A 126 24.16 3.49 -16.27
N GLY A 127 24.11 4.33 -15.23
CA GLY A 127 25.22 5.19 -14.84
C GLY A 127 26.47 4.40 -14.44
N ALA A 128 26.31 3.30 -13.70
CA ALA A 128 27.42 2.42 -13.35
C ALA A 128 28.04 1.71 -14.57
N ILE A 129 27.20 1.26 -15.51
CA ILE A 129 27.68 0.68 -16.77
C ILE A 129 28.48 1.72 -17.57
N GLN A 130 27.96 2.92 -17.73
CA GLN A 130 28.67 4.00 -18.44
C GLN A 130 29.99 4.36 -17.77
N TYR A 131 30.00 4.52 -16.45
CA TYR A 131 31.22 4.82 -15.70
C TYR A 131 32.29 3.72 -15.86
N THR A 132 31.87 2.44 -15.79
CA THR A 132 32.80 1.32 -15.97
C THR A 132 33.31 1.22 -17.40
N ASP A 133 32.47 1.50 -18.40
CA ASP A 133 32.87 1.57 -19.81
C ASP A 133 33.90 2.67 -20.06
N GLU A 134 33.69 3.87 -19.50
CA GLU A 134 34.66 4.96 -19.56
C GLU A 134 36.00 4.60 -18.90
N MET A 135 35.99 3.92 -17.75
CA MET A 135 37.22 3.42 -17.13
C MET A 135 37.92 2.38 -18.00
N LEU A 136 37.18 1.44 -18.60
CA LEU A 136 37.73 0.42 -19.48
C LEU A 136 38.30 1.02 -20.76
N ALA A 137 37.64 2.03 -21.34
CA ALA A 137 38.14 2.76 -22.50
C ALA A 137 39.47 3.48 -22.20
N ASN A 138 39.57 4.12 -21.02
CA ASN A 138 40.82 4.74 -20.59
C ASN A 138 41.93 3.70 -20.36
N LEU A 139 41.60 2.56 -19.75
CA LEU A 139 42.53 1.46 -19.55
C LEU A 139 43.02 0.89 -20.89
N GLN A 140 42.11 0.71 -21.85
CA GLN A 140 42.45 0.28 -23.20
C GLN A 140 43.44 1.23 -23.86
N MET A 141 43.18 2.55 -23.82
CA MET A 141 44.08 3.56 -24.38
C MET A 141 45.48 3.51 -23.75
N LEU A 142 45.55 3.33 -22.43
CA LEU A 142 46.84 3.20 -21.72
C LEU A 142 47.60 1.94 -22.14
N ILE A 143 46.90 0.82 -22.31
CA ILE A 143 47.50 -0.44 -22.78
C ILE A 143 48.00 -0.29 -24.22
N GLU A 144 47.19 0.27 -25.12
CA GLU A 144 47.57 0.52 -26.51
C GLU A 144 48.81 1.41 -26.60
N HIS A 145 48.84 2.53 -25.87
CA HIS A 145 49.99 3.42 -25.83
C HIS A 145 51.24 2.75 -25.25
N SER A 146 51.09 1.97 -24.18
CA SER A 146 52.21 1.21 -23.58
C SER A 146 52.77 0.16 -24.55
N LEU A 147 51.89 -0.55 -25.27
CA LEU A 147 52.28 -1.55 -26.26
C LEU A 147 53.04 -0.90 -27.41
N GLU A 148 52.52 0.20 -27.96
CA GLU A 148 53.18 0.94 -29.05
C GLU A 148 54.54 1.51 -28.61
N SER A 149 54.61 2.11 -27.42
CA SER A 149 55.86 2.63 -26.85
C SER A 149 56.90 1.52 -26.66
N ASN A 150 56.49 0.36 -26.15
CA ASN A 150 57.39 -0.78 -25.97
C ASN A 150 57.84 -1.36 -27.32
N LYS A 151 56.93 -1.51 -28.29
CA LYS A 151 57.27 -1.96 -29.64
C LYS A 151 58.33 -1.08 -30.27
N SER A 152 58.13 0.24 -30.26
CA SER A 152 59.09 1.21 -30.80
C SER A 152 60.46 1.13 -30.10
N LYS A 153 60.50 0.95 -28.77
CA LYS A 153 61.74 0.74 -28.02
C LYS A 153 62.45 -0.56 -28.41
N TYR A 154 61.72 -1.66 -28.56
CA TYR A 154 62.31 -2.94 -28.96
C TYR A 154 62.82 -2.90 -30.39
N GLU A 155 62.08 -2.29 -31.32
CA GLU A 155 62.54 -2.08 -32.71
C GLU A 155 63.84 -1.25 -32.74
N SER A 156 63.91 -0.19 -31.94
CA SER A 156 65.12 0.64 -31.83
C SER A 156 66.31 -0.13 -31.23
N LEU A 157 66.06 -0.94 -30.20
CA LEU A 157 67.09 -1.79 -29.58
C LEU A 157 67.60 -2.85 -30.54
N ILE A 158 66.70 -3.54 -31.24
CA ILE A 158 67.05 -4.53 -32.27
C ILE A 158 67.90 -3.87 -33.36
N GLY A 159 67.47 -2.71 -33.88
CA GLY A 159 68.23 -1.98 -34.88
C GLY A 159 69.63 -1.54 -34.40
N ALA A 160 69.77 -1.16 -33.13
CA ALA A 160 71.07 -0.84 -32.53
C ALA A 160 71.99 -2.08 -32.44
N LEU A 161 71.45 -3.21 -31.98
CA LEU A 161 72.19 -4.47 -31.89
C LEU A 161 72.60 -5.01 -33.27
N GLU A 162 71.73 -4.88 -34.28
CA GLU A 162 72.05 -5.23 -35.66
C GLU A 162 73.18 -4.35 -36.23
N LYS A 163 73.17 -3.05 -35.92
CA LYS A 163 74.24 -2.13 -36.29
C LYS A 163 75.56 -2.54 -35.64
N ASP A 164 75.57 -2.84 -34.34
CA ASP A 164 76.77 -3.28 -33.62
C ASP A 164 77.30 -4.61 -34.17
N LEU A 165 76.40 -5.56 -34.49
CA LEU A 165 76.77 -6.81 -35.15
C LEU A 165 77.43 -6.56 -36.51
N ASN A 166 76.86 -5.68 -37.33
CA ASN A 166 77.42 -5.31 -38.63
C ASN A 166 78.82 -4.69 -38.51
N ILE A 167 79.05 -3.83 -37.49
CA ILE A 167 80.37 -3.27 -37.20
C ILE A 167 81.35 -4.39 -36.84
N VAL A 168 80.98 -5.31 -35.95
CA VAL A 168 81.83 -6.44 -35.57
C VAL A 168 82.15 -7.32 -36.79
N VAL A 169 81.16 -7.60 -37.64
CA VAL A 169 81.35 -8.37 -38.89
C VAL A 169 82.30 -7.65 -39.85
N SER A 170 82.16 -6.33 -40.02
CA SER A 170 83.06 -5.51 -40.84
C SER A 170 84.48 -5.53 -40.30
N ASN A 171 84.66 -5.25 -39.00
CA ASN A 171 85.97 -5.27 -38.35
C ASN A 171 86.63 -6.65 -38.48
N ARG A 172 85.87 -7.74 -38.33
CA ARG A 172 86.38 -9.11 -38.54
C ARG A 172 86.80 -9.37 -39.97
N LYS A 173 86.13 -8.76 -40.96
CA LYS A 173 86.50 -8.87 -42.38
C LYS A 173 87.79 -8.10 -42.67
N GLU A 174 87.96 -6.91 -42.10
CA GLU A 174 89.18 -6.09 -42.24
C GLU A 174 90.39 -6.72 -41.56
N LEU A 175 90.21 -7.38 -40.41
CA LEU A 175 91.26 -8.10 -39.70
C LEU A 175 91.66 -9.44 -40.36
N ARG A 176 90.91 -9.93 -41.35
CA ARG A 176 91.35 -11.09 -42.13
C ARG A 176 92.47 -10.62 -43.04
N PRO A 177 93.71 -11.12 -42.83
CA PRO A 177 94.81 -10.63 -43.63
C PRO A 177 94.61 -11.11 -45.08
N GLU A 178 94.74 -10.18 -46.03
CA GLU A 178 94.75 -10.54 -47.45
C GLU A 178 95.96 -11.44 -47.71
N PRO A 179 95.80 -12.60 -48.37
CA PRO A 179 96.89 -13.54 -48.57
C PRO A 179 98.10 -12.91 -49.28
N GLU A 180 97.88 -11.90 -50.13
CA GLU A 180 98.96 -11.13 -50.77
C GLU A 180 99.75 -10.26 -49.79
N LYS A 181 99.11 -9.70 -48.75
CA LYS A 181 99.80 -8.85 -47.76
C LYS A 181 100.61 -9.66 -46.76
N VAL A 182 100.15 -10.86 -46.41
CA VAL A 182 100.91 -11.79 -45.56
C VAL A 182 102.12 -12.33 -46.32
N ALA A 183 101.94 -12.76 -47.57
CA ALA A 183 103.04 -13.25 -48.40
C ALA A 183 104.10 -12.16 -48.65
N ALA A 184 103.68 -10.93 -48.95
CA ALA A 184 104.61 -9.81 -49.13
C ALA A 184 105.33 -9.43 -47.83
N GLN A 185 104.69 -9.53 -46.67
CA GLN A 185 105.33 -9.28 -45.37
C GLN A 185 106.28 -10.41 -44.95
N GLU A 186 105.96 -11.67 -45.25
CA GLU A 186 106.84 -12.81 -45.02
C GLU A 186 108.07 -12.77 -45.94
N GLU A 187 107.92 -12.42 -47.22
CA GLU A 187 109.06 -12.23 -48.14
C GLU A 187 109.96 -11.05 -47.71
N LEU A 188 109.36 -9.92 -47.30
CA LEU A 188 110.13 -8.76 -46.82
C LEU A 188 110.87 -9.09 -45.51
N ALA A 189 110.22 -9.81 -44.59
CA ALA A 189 110.83 -10.23 -43.32
C ALA A 189 111.96 -11.26 -43.53
N ALA A 190 111.80 -12.19 -44.48
CA ALA A 190 112.86 -13.11 -44.88
C ALA A 190 114.05 -12.38 -45.51
N GLY A 191 113.78 -11.36 -46.35
CA GLY A 191 114.82 -10.51 -46.95
C GLY A 191 115.61 -9.69 -45.93
N VAL A 192 114.94 -9.07 -44.94
CA VAL A 192 115.62 -8.30 -43.89
C VAL A 192 116.47 -9.19 -42.98
N LYS A 193 115.99 -10.41 -42.67
CA LYS A 193 116.76 -11.36 -41.87
C LYS A 193 118.05 -11.81 -42.56
N ALA A 194 118.00 -12.05 -43.87
CA ALA A 194 119.19 -12.41 -44.65
C ALA A 194 120.25 -11.29 -44.67
N VAL A 195 119.83 -10.02 -44.67
CA VAL A 195 120.76 -8.88 -44.63
C VAL A 195 121.38 -8.69 -43.23
N MET A 196 120.64 -8.98 -42.16
CA MET A 196 121.18 -8.89 -40.80
C MET A 196 122.12 -10.05 -40.43
N ASP A 197 121.94 -11.24 -41.00
CA ASP A 197 122.84 -12.38 -40.77
C ASP A 197 124.19 -12.26 -41.53
N ASP A 198 124.29 -11.38 -42.55
CA ASP A 198 125.53 -11.12 -43.33
C ASP A 198 126.45 -10.04 -42.70
N ASP A 199 125.95 -9.16 -41.82
CA ASP A 199 126.71 -8.03 -41.24
C ASP A 199 127.50 -8.39 -39.95
N ASP A 200 127.36 -9.62 -39.42
CA ASP A 200 128.06 -10.10 -38.21
C ASP A 200 129.32 -10.97 -38.52
N ALA A 201 129.83 -10.96 -39.77
CA ALA A 201 130.92 -11.83 -40.22
C ALA A 201 132.00 -11.17 -41.12
N ASP A 202 132.58 -10.03 -40.71
CA ASP A 202 133.92 -9.51 -41.13
C ASP A 202 134.12 -8.18 -40.37
N ASP A 203 135.03 -7.98 -39.42
CA ASP A 203 136.48 -7.91 -39.62
C ASP A 203 137.13 -7.86 -38.21
N THR A 204 137.82 -8.93 -37.81
CA THR A 204 138.87 -8.91 -36.78
C THR A 204 140.15 -9.47 -37.39
N ASP A 205 141.25 -8.73 -37.22
CA ASP A 205 142.67 -9.04 -37.46
C ASP A 205 143.24 -8.80 -38.86
N ASP A 206 144.18 -7.84 -38.99
CA ASP A 206 145.62 -8.18 -38.89
C ASP A 206 146.58 -6.96 -38.78
N GLU A 207 147.72 -7.21 -38.11
CA GLU A 207 148.81 -6.31 -37.67
C GLU A 207 149.78 -5.84 -38.79
N VAL A 208 150.41 -4.65 -38.63
CA VAL A 208 151.88 -4.38 -38.46
C VAL A 208 152.08 -2.94 -37.94
#